data_AF-A0A183E2T7-F1
#
_entry.id   AF-A0A183E2T7-F1
#
_cell.length_a   1.000
_cell.length_b   1.000
_cell.length_c   1.000
_cell.angle_alpha   90.00
_cell.angle_beta   90.00
_cell.angle_gamma   90.00
#
_symmetry.space_group_name_H-M   'P 1'
#
loop_
_entity.id
_entity.type
_entity.pdbx_description
1 polymer ?
#
loop_
_entity_poly.entity_id
_entity_poly.type
_entity_poly.pdbx_seq_one_letter_code
_entity_poly.pdbx_strand_id
1 'polypeptide(L)'
;MESGEASRQEYAPSPRPLNDFDMAGTRFKELNDSYAQTRSERIRAAMFPDLCGDASTHPPPPSRSSIVTSLSEPSQLLTTAVIELLSLQDETELTTKAIPELVKLLSDKDEV
;
A
#
# COMPACT_ATOMS: atom_id res chain seq x y z
N MET A 1 -82.26 -10.94 12.19
CA MET A 1 -81.24 -10.00 11.69
C MET A 1 -80.46 -9.54 12.90
N GLU A 2 -79.31 -10.15 13.17
CA GLU A 2 -78.30 -9.55 14.04
C GLU A 2 -76.94 -10.05 13.56
N SER A 3 -76.08 -9.09 13.25
CA SER A 3 -74.90 -9.22 12.42
C SER A 3 -73.73 -9.70 13.26
N GLY A 4 -73.17 -10.87 12.95
CA GLY A 4 -71.91 -11.33 13.52
C GLY A 4 -70.74 -10.58 12.88
N GLU A 5 -70.28 -9.51 13.53
CA GLU A 5 -69.01 -8.86 13.17
C GLU A 5 -67.85 -9.72 13.66
N ALA A 6 -67.38 -10.62 12.80
CA ALA A 6 -66.11 -11.32 13.01
C ALA A 6 -64.97 -10.30 12.86
N SER A 7 -64.35 -9.90 13.97
CA SER A 7 -63.12 -9.10 13.98
C SER A 7 -62.02 -9.83 13.21
N ARG A 8 -61.84 -9.43 11.95
CA ARG A 8 -60.75 -9.93 11.10
C ARG A 8 -59.46 -9.25 11.57
N GLN A 9 -58.75 -9.92 12.48
CA GLN A 9 -57.48 -9.46 12.96
C GLN A 9 -56.49 -9.44 11.80
N GLU A 10 -56.13 -8.24 11.35
CA GLU A 10 -55.18 -8.00 10.26
C GLU A 10 -53.81 -8.47 10.74
N TYR A 11 -53.40 -9.67 10.31
CA TYR A 11 -52.08 -10.21 10.60
C TYR A 11 -51.06 -9.44 9.76
N ALA A 12 -50.62 -8.29 10.26
CA ALA A 12 -49.45 -7.62 9.71
C ALA A 12 -48.26 -8.60 9.87
N PRO A 13 -47.56 -8.99 8.80
CA PRO A 13 -46.43 -9.89 8.92
C PRO A 13 -45.36 -9.21 9.78
N SER A 14 -45.00 -9.82 10.92
CA SER A 14 -43.87 -9.38 11.73
C SER A 14 -42.62 -9.23 10.84
N PRO A 15 -41.80 -8.18 11.05
CA PRO A 15 -40.51 -8.08 10.37
C PRO A 15 -39.73 -9.36 10.67
N ARG A 16 -39.38 -10.12 9.61
CA ARG A 16 -38.55 -11.31 9.78
C ARG A 16 -37.24 -10.87 10.44
N PRO A 17 -36.77 -11.55 11.51
CA PRO A 17 -35.45 -11.28 12.03
C PRO A 17 -34.45 -11.53 10.89
N LEU A 18 -33.65 -10.52 10.58
CA LEU A 18 -32.58 -10.60 9.59
C LEU A 18 -31.66 -11.75 10.03
N ASN A 19 -31.47 -12.77 9.20
CA ASN A 19 -30.78 -13.99 9.62
C ASN A 19 -29.37 -13.64 10.14
N ASP A 20 -28.95 -14.22 11.26
CA ASP A 20 -27.60 -14.03 11.83
C ASP A 20 -26.47 -14.34 10.83
N PHE A 21 -26.76 -15.21 9.85
CA PHE A 21 -25.87 -15.57 8.75
C PHE A 21 -25.61 -14.42 7.76
N ASP A 22 -26.65 -13.63 7.47
CA ASP A 22 -26.56 -12.47 6.58
C ASP A 22 -25.78 -11.32 7.24
N MET A 23 -25.86 -11.20 8.57
CA MET A 23 -25.12 -10.20 9.34
C MET A 23 -23.62 -10.51 9.47
N ALA A 24 -23.24 -11.79 9.47
CA ALA A 24 -21.82 -12.19 9.40
C ALA A 24 -21.20 -11.88 8.02
N GLY A 25 -21.95 -12.08 6.94
CA GLY A 25 -21.52 -11.79 5.57
C GLY A 25 -21.30 -10.29 5.32
N THR A 26 -22.21 -9.44 5.80
CA THR A 26 -22.07 -7.98 5.70
C THR A 26 -20.87 -7.46 6.48
N ARG A 27 -20.63 -8.00 7.68
CA ARG A 27 -19.45 -7.66 8.49
C ARG A 27 -18.13 -8.06 7.83
N PHE A 28 -18.06 -9.23 7.20
CA PHE A 28 -16.85 -9.66 6.48
C PHE A 28 -16.57 -8.77 5.28
N LYS A 29 -17.62 -8.36 4.56
CA LYS A 29 -17.50 -7.41 3.44
C LYS A 29 -16.96 -6.06 3.90
N GLU A 30 -17.48 -5.51 4.99
CA GLU A 30 -17.00 -4.25 5.57
C GLU A 30 -15.53 -4.31 6.02
N LEU A 31 -15.12 -5.42 6.63
CA LEU A 31 -13.72 -5.66 6.98
C LEU A 31 -12.81 -5.77 5.74
N ASN A 32 -13.28 -6.44 4.69
CA ASN A 32 -12.54 -6.50 3.44
C ASN A 32 -12.42 -5.13 2.77
N ASP A 33 -13.50 -4.35 2.77
CA ASP A 33 -13.54 -3.02 2.14
C ASP A 33 -12.61 -2.05 2.89
N SER A 34 -12.63 -2.06 4.23
CA SER A 34 -11.67 -1.28 5.04
C SER A 34 -10.22 -1.75 4.87
N TYR A 35 -9.97 -3.06 4.73
CA TYR A 35 -8.65 -3.60 4.43
C TYR A 35 -8.15 -3.20 3.04
N ALA A 36 -9.04 -3.16 2.05
CA ALA A 36 -8.74 -2.77 0.68
C ALA A 36 -8.42 -1.27 0.59
N GLN A 37 -9.19 -0.42 1.29
CA GLN A 37 -8.95 1.03 1.35
C GLN A 37 -7.54 1.38 1.85
N THR A 38 -7.02 0.61 2.81
CA THR A 38 -5.72 0.84 3.44
C THR A 38 -4.58 0.04 2.82
N ARG A 39 -4.84 -0.74 1.75
CA ARG A 39 -3.84 -1.62 1.12
C ARG A 39 -2.66 -0.85 0.55
N SER A 40 -2.93 0.20 -0.21
CA SER A 40 -1.89 1.01 -0.88
C SER A 40 -0.96 1.68 0.12
N GLU A 41 -1.51 2.17 1.23
CA GLU A 41 -0.75 2.78 2.32
C GLU A 41 0.17 1.75 2.97
N ARG A 42 -0.34 0.56 3.33
CA ARG A 42 0.50 -0.51 3.90
C ARG A 42 1.63 -0.95 2.97
N ILE A 43 1.34 -1.12 1.68
CA ILE A 43 2.37 -1.51 0.70
C ILE A 43 3.42 -0.41 0.55
N ARG A 44 2.99 0.85 0.48
CA ARG A 44 3.91 1.99 0.34
C ARG A 44 4.77 2.15 1.59
N ALA A 45 4.20 2.06 2.78
CA ALA A 45 4.95 2.13 4.03
C ALA A 45 5.99 1.00 4.16
N ALA A 46 5.70 -0.18 3.59
CA ALA A 46 6.64 -1.31 3.58
C ALA A 46 7.77 -1.17 2.54
N MET A 47 7.46 -0.68 1.33
CA MET A 47 8.42 -0.57 0.22
C MET A 47 9.22 0.74 0.24
N PHE A 48 8.60 1.83 0.69
CA PHE A 48 9.08 3.21 0.59
C PHE A 48 8.86 3.96 1.92
N PRO A 49 9.49 3.50 3.02
CA PRO A 49 9.30 4.12 4.34
C PRO A 49 9.66 5.61 4.35
N ASP A 50 10.70 6.02 3.63
CA ASP A 50 11.15 7.42 3.60
C ASP A 50 10.17 8.37 2.88
N LEU A 51 9.29 7.85 2.01
CA LEU A 51 8.28 8.63 1.28
C LEU A 51 6.95 8.70 2.05
N CYS A 52 6.79 7.84 3.06
CA CYS A 52 5.64 7.82 3.94
C CYS A 52 6.08 8.52 5.23
N GLY A 53 5.88 9.84 5.33
CA GLY A 53 6.25 10.60 6.54
C GLY A 53 5.69 9.97 7.83
N ASP A 54 6.13 10.44 9.00
CA ASP A 54 5.97 9.88 10.37
C ASP A 54 4.61 9.24 10.78
N ALA A 55 3.56 9.38 9.98
CA ALA A 55 2.26 8.78 10.16
C ALA A 55 2.09 7.50 9.31
N SER A 56 2.72 6.39 9.69
CA SER A 56 2.06 5.10 9.48
C SER A 56 0.87 5.04 10.44
N THR A 57 -0.26 5.63 10.05
CA THR A 57 -1.47 5.74 10.88
C THR A 57 -2.04 4.36 11.21
N HIS A 58 -1.69 3.35 10.41
CA HIS A 58 -2.14 1.98 10.60
C HIS A 58 -1.08 1.13 11.33
N PRO A 59 -1.34 0.72 12.58
CA PRO A 59 -0.48 -0.24 13.26
C PRO A 59 -0.50 -1.58 12.51
N PRO A 60 0.64 -2.29 12.43
CA PRO A 60 0.70 -3.61 11.83
C PRO A 60 -0.28 -4.55 12.57
N PRO A 61 -1.03 -5.41 11.86
CA PRO A 61 -1.98 -6.31 12.49
C PRO A 61 -1.25 -7.22 13.49
N PRO A 62 -1.74 -7.37 14.73
CA PRO A 62 -1.06 -8.17 15.74
C PRO A 62 -1.14 -9.66 15.38
N SER A 63 -0.06 -10.39 15.66
CA SER A 63 0.08 -11.85 15.81
C SER A 63 0.64 -12.71 14.66
N ARG A 64 0.76 -12.25 13.41
CA ARG A 64 1.49 -12.98 12.35
C ARG A 64 2.22 -12.02 11.43
N SER A 65 3.47 -12.31 11.07
CA SER A 65 4.16 -11.57 10.00
C SER A 65 3.32 -11.68 8.73
N SER A 66 2.82 -10.55 8.25
CA SER A 66 2.10 -10.51 6.99
C SER A 66 3.09 -10.67 5.83
N ILE A 67 2.62 -11.12 4.66
CA ILE A 67 3.46 -11.18 3.44
C ILE A 67 4.11 -9.81 3.15
N VAL A 68 3.37 -8.72 3.40
CA VAL A 68 3.87 -7.35 3.23
C VAL A 68 5.02 -7.06 4.19
N THR A 69 4.95 -7.54 5.43
CA THR A 69 6.03 -7.39 6.42
C THR A 69 7.24 -8.26 6.10
N SER A 70 7.04 -9.49 5.61
CA SER A 70 8.18 -10.36 5.24
C SER A 70 8.93 -9.86 4.00
N LEU A 71 8.22 -9.16 3.11
CA LEU A 71 8.80 -8.65 1.86
C LEU A 71 9.32 -7.21 1.98
N SER A 72 9.06 -6.50 3.09
CA SER A 72 9.44 -5.08 3.22
C SER A 72 10.95 -4.90 3.05
N GLU A 73 11.77 -5.60 3.84
CA GLU A 73 13.23 -5.51 3.77
C GLU A 73 13.82 -5.90 2.41
N PRO A 74 13.55 -7.11 1.85
CA PRO A 74 14.13 -7.48 0.55
C PRO A 74 13.66 -6.56 -0.59
N SER A 75 12.48 -5.96 -0.48
CA SER A 75 11.98 -5.01 -1.47
C SER A 75 12.64 -3.63 -1.41
N GLN A 76 12.99 -3.17 -0.20
CA GLN A 76 13.77 -1.95 -0.01
C GLN A 76 15.19 -2.13 -0.55
N LEU A 77 15.83 -3.26 -0.24
CA LEU A 77 17.16 -3.59 -0.77
C LEU A 77 17.18 -3.60 -2.31
N LEU A 78 16.15 -4.19 -2.93
CA LEU A 78 16.02 -4.17 -4.39
C LEU A 78 15.87 -2.74 -4.93
N THR A 79 15.06 -1.91 -4.25
CA THR A 79 14.86 -0.51 -4.63
C THR A 79 16.17 0.27 -4.57
N THR A 80 16.90 0.16 -3.47
CA THR A 80 18.22 0.79 -3.29
C THR A 80 19.22 0.33 -4.34
N ALA A 81 19.36 -0.98 -4.56
CA ALA A 81 20.29 -1.52 -5.53
C ALA A 81 19.99 -1.02 -6.96
N VAL A 82 18.72 -0.91 -7.35
CA VAL A 82 18.34 -0.36 -8.66
C VAL A 82 18.70 1.12 -8.77
N ILE A 83 18.45 1.92 -7.73
CA ILE A 83 18.82 3.34 -7.71
C ILE A 83 20.33 3.50 -7.87
N GLU A 84 21.12 2.75 -7.09
CA GLU A 84 22.59 2.78 -7.15
C GLU A 84 23.12 2.41 -8.54
N LEU A 85 22.55 1.38 -9.18
CA LEU A 85 22.95 0.98 -10.53
C LEU A 85 22.65 2.07 -11.57
N LEU A 86 21.51 2.74 -11.46
CA LEU A 86 21.15 3.84 -12.35
C LEU A 86 22.11 5.02 -12.16
N SER A 87 22.41 5.39 -10.90
CA SER A 87 23.37 6.46 -10.60
C SER A 87 24.79 6.14 -11.06
N LEU A 88 25.23 4.89 -10.92
CA LEU A 88 26.54 4.45 -11.38
C LEU A 88 26.69 4.59 -12.90
N GLN A 89 25.62 4.31 -13.66
CA GLN A 89 25.65 4.47 -15.11
C GLN A 89 25.90 5.94 -15.51
N ASP A 90 25.25 6.88 -14.83
CA ASP A 90 25.45 8.32 -15.08
C ASP A 90 26.86 8.78 -14.68
N GLU A 91 27.35 8.33 -13.52
CA GLU A 91 28.70 8.69 -13.03
C GLU A 91 29.81 8.10 -13.91
N THR A 92 29.64 6.88 -14.41
CA THR A 92 30.61 6.25 -15.32
C THR A 92 30.66 6.96 -16.68
N GLU A 93 29.52 7.38 -17.22
CA GLU A 93 29.48 8.20 -18.44
C GLU A 93 30.14 9.57 -18.22
N LEU A 94 29.90 10.22 -17.08
CA LEU A 94 30.56 11.48 -16.73
C LEU A 94 32.07 11.31 -16.63
N THR A 95 32.53 10.27 -15.94
CA THR A 95 33.96 9.98 -15.70
C THR A 95 34.70 9.69 -17.01
N THR A 96 34.09 8.89 -17.90
CA THR A 96 34.69 8.55 -19.20
C THR A 96 34.83 9.76 -20.13
N LYS A 97 34.00 10.81 -19.96
CA LYS A 97 34.13 12.09 -20.68
C LYS A 97 35.09 13.06 -20.00
N ALA A 98 35.06 13.15 -18.67
CA ALA A 98 35.84 14.13 -17.91
C ALA A 98 37.34 13.77 -17.83
N ILE A 99 37.68 12.48 -17.67
CA ILE A 99 39.09 12.07 -17.54
C ILE A 99 39.93 12.46 -18.77
N PRO A 100 39.50 12.19 -20.03
CA PRO A 100 40.26 12.62 -21.21
C PRO A 100 40.46 14.14 -21.28
N GLU A 101 39.44 14.93 -20.94
CA GLU A 101 39.53 16.39 -20.93
C GLU A 101 40.48 16.90 -19.84
N LEU A 102 40.47 16.31 -18.64
CA LEU A 102 41.42 16.61 -17.58
C LEU A 102 42.86 16.26 -18.00
N VAL A 103 43.07 15.11 -18.65
CA VAL A 103 44.38 14.73 -19.19
C VAL A 103 44.85 15.73 -20.23
N LYS A 104 43.95 16.19 -21.11
CA LYS A 104 44.26 17.22 -22.12
C LYS A 104 44.66 18.55 -21.48
N LEU A 105 43.91 19.03 -20.49
CA LEU A 105 44.22 20.26 -19.76
C LEU A 105 45.58 20.19 -19.04
N LEU A 106 45.89 19.05 -18.42
CA LEU A 106 47.18 18.85 -17.74
C LEU A 106 48.36 18.70 -18.71
N SER A 107 48.09 18.24 -19.93
CA SER A 107 49.11 18.07 -20.97
C SER A 107 49.32 19.34 -21.78
N ASP A 108 48.39 20.29 -21.72
CA ASP A 108 48.53 21.59 -22.35
C ASP A 108 49.66 22.33 -21.61
N LYS A 109 50.76 22.56 -22.33
CA LYS A 109 51.88 23.29 -21.75
C LYS A 109 51.39 24.72 -21.59
N ASP A 110 51.36 25.22 -20.37
CA ASP A 110 51.14 26.63 -20.08
C ASP A 110 52.26 27.39 -20.84
N GLU A 111 51.96 27.86 -22.05
CA GLU A 111 52.91 28.62 -22.86
C GLU A 111 53.11 29.95 -22.14
N VAL A 112 54.31 30.10 -21.56
CA VAL A 112 54.73 31.26 -20.75
C VAL A 112 54.99 32.49 -21.63
#